data_AF-A0A3M1WS50-F1
#
_entry.id   AF-A0A3M1WS50-F1
#
_cell.length_a   1.000
_cell.length_b   1.000
_cell.length_c   1.000
_cell.angle_alpha   90.00
_cell.angle_beta   90.00
_cell.angle_gamma   90.00
#
_symmetry.space_group_name_H-M   'P 1'
#
loop_
_entity.id
_entity.type
_entity.pdbx_description
1 polymer ?
#
loop_
_entity_poly.entity_id
_entity_poly.type
_entity_poly.pdbx_seq_one_letter_code
_entity_poly.pdbx_strand_id
1 'polypeptide(L)'
;MARERTPHSLRAMTLIGSMLLMCAPVSAQVFLTVEEAPKAVFPEADAFERREIQSTPELRKKAQQLIGRIQPSIWEPFYITFIAKRKGETIGYAIICEEIGKYRPITFIVGVTPDGRVKDVAIMMYRESHGSEVRYRGFLRQFRNKSLKDPIRQYKDIKNISGATLSVRALSVGVRKALAIIRVVYLTPQTSDER
;
A
#
# COMPACT_ATOMS: atom_id res chain seq x y z
N MET A 1 14.67 -50.93 68.08
CA MET A 1 13.33 -51.20 67.52
C MET A 1 12.57 -49.87 67.50
N ALA A 2 11.93 -49.54 66.37
CA ALA A 2 11.03 -48.40 66.11
C ALA A 2 11.60 -46.97 66.22
N ARG A 3 11.85 -46.41 65.03
CA ARG A 3 12.16 -45.02 64.70
C ARG A 3 10.89 -44.49 64.04
N GLU A 4 10.19 -43.53 64.64
CA GLU A 4 9.08 -42.85 63.95
C GLU A 4 9.27 -41.34 63.96
N ARG A 5 9.33 -40.82 62.73
CA ARG A 5 9.61 -39.45 62.35
C ARG A 5 8.29 -38.70 62.27
N THR A 6 8.25 -37.50 62.85
CA THR A 6 7.20 -36.51 62.60
C THR A 6 7.24 -36.06 61.12
N PRO A 7 6.10 -35.99 60.41
CA PRO A 7 6.07 -35.34 59.11
C PRO A 7 5.76 -33.85 59.29
N HIS A 8 6.75 -33.00 59.02
CA HIS A 8 6.48 -31.59 58.70
C HIS A 8 5.85 -31.55 57.30
N SER A 9 4.55 -31.28 57.23
CA SER A 9 3.86 -31.05 55.96
C SER A 9 4.30 -29.69 55.39
N LEU A 10 5.13 -29.75 54.36
CA LEU A 10 5.56 -28.61 53.56
C LEU A 10 4.33 -28.05 52.83
N ARG A 11 3.84 -26.88 53.23
CA ARG A 11 2.80 -26.15 52.49
C ARG A 11 3.40 -25.70 51.15
N ALA A 12 3.11 -26.44 50.08
CA ALA A 12 3.40 -26.02 48.72
C ALA A 12 2.50 -24.81 48.38
N MET A 13 3.09 -23.61 48.39
CA MET A 13 2.43 -22.39 47.96
C MET A 13 2.59 -22.28 46.44
N THR A 14 1.63 -22.84 45.71
CA THR A 14 1.57 -22.75 44.25
C THR A 14 1.23 -21.32 43.85
N LEU A 15 2.25 -20.52 43.53
CA LEU A 15 2.10 -19.22 42.87
C LEU A 15 1.65 -19.48 41.43
N ILE A 16 0.34 -19.39 41.20
CA ILE A 16 -0.23 -19.28 39.85
C ILE A 16 0.14 -17.88 39.35
N GLY A 17 1.29 -17.77 38.69
CA GLY A 17 1.70 -16.57 37.98
C GLY A 17 0.81 -16.38 36.76
N SER A 18 -0.27 -15.64 36.92
CA SER A 18 -1.12 -15.19 35.82
C SER A 18 -0.32 -14.27 34.89
N MET A 19 0.32 -14.85 33.88
CA MET A 19 0.96 -14.10 32.81
C MET A 19 -0.13 -13.46 31.95
N LEU A 20 -0.54 -12.24 32.33
CA LEU A 20 -1.39 -11.40 31.47
C LEU A 20 -0.64 -11.12 30.17
N LEU A 21 -1.06 -11.77 29.09
CA LEU A 21 -0.66 -11.43 27.74
C LEU A 21 -1.26 -10.05 27.41
N MET A 22 -0.51 -8.97 27.64
CA MET A 22 -0.89 -7.65 27.15
C MET A 22 -0.75 -7.63 25.63
N CYS A 23 -1.85 -7.86 24.92
CA CYS A 23 -1.96 -7.62 23.50
C CYS A 23 -2.07 -6.09 23.31
N ALA A 24 -0.94 -5.39 23.20
CA ALA A 24 -0.97 -3.97 22.88
C ALA A 24 -1.62 -3.80 21.49
N PRO A 25 -2.62 -2.92 21.33
CA PRO A 25 -3.21 -2.66 20.02
C PRO A 25 -2.09 -2.15 19.10
N VAL A 26 -1.88 -2.84 17.98
CA VAL A 26 -1.02 -2.32 16.90
C VAL A 26 -1.70 -1.07 16.36
N SER A 27 -1.24 0.10 16.80
CA SER A 27 -1.71 1.39 16.29
C SER A 27 -1.18 1.60 14.88
N ALA A 28 -2.05 2.09 14.00
CA ALA A 28 -1.68 2.49 12.66
C ALA A 28 -0.70 3.67 12.71
N GLN A 29 0.41 3.57 11.98
CA GLN A 29 1.31 4.68 11.73
C GLN A 29 0.77 5.45 10.51
N VAL A 30 0.34 6.70 10.73
CA VAL A 30 -0.13 7.60 9.68
C VAL A 30 0.99 8.57 9.33
N PHE A 31 1.34 8.64 8.05
CA PHE A 31 2.40 9.50 7.53
C PHE A 31 1.86 10.65 6.66
N LEU A 32 0.74 10.45 5.98
CA LEU A 32 0.10 11.44 5.12
C LEU A 32 -1.42 11.29 5.21
N THR A 33 -2.11 12.42 5.28
CA THR A 33 -3.55 12.49 5.06
C THR A 33 -3.89 12.42 3.56
N VAL A 34 -5.17 12.21 3.23
CA VAL A 34 -5.65 12.19 1.84
C VAL A 34 -5.31 13.49 1.10
N GLU A 35 -5.41 14.64 1.78
CA GLU A 35 -5.20 15.94 1.15
C GLU A 35 -3.72 16.33 1.00
N GLU A 36 -2.85 15.82 1.88
CA GLU A 36 -1.39 16.02 1.78
C GLU A 36 -0.74 15.08 0.75
N ALA A 37 -1.31 13.89 0.58
CA ALA A 37 -0.76 12.83 -0.26
C ALA A 37 -0.42 13.26 -1.71
N PRO A 38 -1.28 13.97 -2.47
CA PRO A 38 -0.95 14.31 -3.86
C PRO A 38 0.28 15.21 -3.98
N LYS A 39 0.51 16.11 -3.01
CA LYS A 39 1.70 16.99 -2.99
C LYS A 39 2.99 16.20 -2.74
N ALA A 40 2.92 15.04 -2.07
CA ALA A 40 4.08 14.18 -1.85
C ALA A 40 4.62 13.54 -3.15
N VAL A 41 3.76 13.33 -4.15
CA VAL A 41 4.14 12.70 -5.44
C VAL A 41 4.24 13.71 -6.61
N PHE A 42 3.61 14.87 -6.49
CA PHE A 42 3.74 16.02 -7.40
C PHE A 42 4.05 17.31 -6.63
N PRO A 43 5.27 17.46 -6.07
CA PRO A 43 5.64 18.68 -5.33
C PRO A 43 5.58 19.95 -6.19
N GLU A 44 5.75 19.83 -7.50
CA GLU A 44 5.72 20.92 -8.48
C GLU A 44 4.32 21.40 -8.88
N ALA A 45 3.25 20.67 -8.52
CA ALA A 45 1.87 21.06 -8.83
C ALA A 45 1.42 22.24 -7.96
N ASP A 46 0.66 23.17 -8.53
CA ASP A 46 0.02 24.28 -7.80
C ASP A 46 -1.46 24.04 -7.51
N ALA A 47 -2.08 23.05 -8.16
CA ALA A 47 -3.46 22.64 -7.88
C ALA A 47 -3.67 21.13 -8.05
N PHE A 48 -4.65 20.61 -7.31
CA PHE A 48 -5.11 19.23 -7.42
C PHE A 48 -6.63 19.18 -7.51
N GLU A 49 -7.14 18.43 -8.48
CA GLU A 49 -8.56 18.15 -8.61
C GLU A 49 -8.83 16.72 -8.14
N ARG A 50 -9.47 16.57 -6.98
CA ARG A 50 -9.85 15.26 -6.43
C ARG A 50 -11.07 14.70 -7.16
N ARG A 51 -11.03 13.40 -7.50
CA ARG A 51 -12.15 12.64 -8.06
C ARG A 51 -12.31 11.32 -7.34
N GLU A 52 -13.53 10.80 -7.31
CA GLU A 52 -13.84 9.47 -6.80
C GLU A 52 -14.32 8.61 -7.97
N ILE A 53 -13.56 7.57 -8.29
CA ILE A 53 -13.80 6.70 -9.42
C ILE A 53 -14.40 5.41 -8.91
N GLN A 54 -15.66 5.13 -9.26
CA GLN A 54 -16.33 3.90 -8.87
C GLN A 54 -15.59 2.68 -9.43
N SER A 55 -15.38 1.66 -8.59
CA SER A 55 -14.71 0.43 -8.99
C SER A 55 -15.68 -0.53 -9.67
N THR A 56 -16.23 -0.11 -10.83
CA THR A 56 -17.21 -0.92 -11.57
C THR A 56 -16.60 -2.24 -12.09
N PRO A 57 -17.41 -3.29 -12.34
CA PRO A 57 -16.93 -4.54 -12.93
C PRO A 57 -16.12 -4.33 -14.22
N GLU A 58 -16.50 -3.36 -15.04
CA GLU A 58 -15.83 -3.01 -16.30
C GLU A 58 -14.45 -2.43 -16.05
N LEU A 59 -14.33 -1.48 -15.10
CA LEU A 59 -13.04 -0.92 -14.69
C LEU A 59 -12.13 -2.03 -14.16
N ARG A 60 -12.65 -2.87 -13.26
CA ARG A 60 -11.90 -4.00 -12.68
C ARG A 60 -11.40 -4.96 -13.76
N LYS A 61 -12.27 -5.32 -14.72
CA LYS A 61 -11.92 -6.20 -15.84
C LYS A 61 -10.84 -5.59 -16.73
N LYS A 62 -11.00 -4.34 -17.16
CA LYS A 62 -10.01 -3.62 -18.00
C LYS A 62 -8.67 -3.48 -17.28
N ALA A 63 -8.69 -3.11 -15.99
CA ALA A 63 -7.47 -3.02 -15.19
C ALA A 63 -6.77 -4.38 -15.05
N GLN A 64 -7.52 -5.46 -14.75
CA GLN A 64 -6.96 -6.81 -14.63
C GLN A 64 -6.31 -7.30 -15.93
N GLN A 65 -6.93 -7.00 -17.09
CA GLN A 65 -6.34 -7.32 -18.41
C GLN A 65 -4.97 -6.66 -18.61
N LEU A 66 -4.81 -5.40 -18.18
CA LEU A 66 -3.54 -4.68 -18.26
C LEU A 66 -2.50 -5.19 -17.26
N ILE A 67 -2.93 -5.63 -16.08
CA ILE A 67 -2.03 -6.14 -15.04
C ILE A 67 -1.51 -7.54 -15.42
N GLY A 68 -2.34 -8.35 -16.07
CA GLY A 68 -2.03 -9.71 -16.50
C GLY A 68 -2.30 -10.75 -15.40
N ARG A 69 -1.32 -11.61 -15.13
CA ARG A 69 -1.45 -12.76 -14.19
C ARG A 69 -1.39 -12.37 -12.71
N ILE A 70 -0.92 -11.17 -12.40
CA ILE A 70 -0.86 -10.69 -11.02
C ILE A 70 -2.28 -10.32 -10.59
N GLN A 71 -2.72 -10.84 -9.45
CA GLN A 71 -4.02 -10.49 -8.86
C GLN A 71 -3.77 -9.51 -7.72
N PRO A 72 -3.99 -8.20 -7.93
CA PRO A 72 -4.01 -7.26 -6.82
C PRO A 72 -5.27 -7.45 -6.00
N SER A 73 -5.26 -6.85 -4.82
CA SER A 73 -6.47 -6.61 -4.07
C SER A 73 -7.37 -5.63 -4.84
N ILE A 74 -8.66 -5.97 -4.99
CA ILE A 74 -9.66 -5.09 -5.64
C ILE A 74 -10.94 -5.14 -4.81
N TRP A 75 -10.85 -4.72 -3.55
CA TRP A 75 -12.02 -4.64 -2.65
C TRP A 75 -12.57 -3.23 -2.55
N GLU A 76 -11.82 -2.23 -3.02
CA GLU A 76 -12.21 -0.83 -2.90
C GLU A 76 -13.51 -0.59 -3.68
N PRO A 77 -14.55 0.00 -3.05
CA PRO A 77 -15.78 0.35 -3.76
C PRO A 77 -15.54 1.48 -4.77
N PHE A 78 -14.60 2.38 -4.46
CA PHE A 78 -14.15 3.46 -5.31
C PHE A 78 -12.66 3.76 -5.07
N TYR A 79 -12.03 4.43 -6.02
CA TYR A 79 -10.66 4.93 -5.91
C TYR A 79 -10.68 6.45 -5.78
N ILE A 80 -9.93 6.98 -4.81
CA ILE A 80 -9.65 8.41 -4.74
C ILE A 80 -8.47 8.70 -5.67
N THR A 81 -8.71 9.58 -6.63
CA THR A 81 -7.72 10.01 -7.61
C THR A 81 -7.59 11.53 -7.60
N PHE A 82 -6.47 12.02 -8.11
CA PHE A 82 -6.17 13.44 -8.23
C PHE A 82 -5.65 13.74 -9.63
N ILE A 83 -6.08 14.84 -10.22
CA ILE A 83 -5.45 15.43 -11.41
C ILE A 83 -4.51 16.53 -10.91
N ALA A 84 -3.21 16.37 -11.15
CA ALA A 84 -2.19 17.33 -10.75
C ALA A 84 -2.02 18.40 -11.84
N LYS A 85 -2.15 19.66 -11.47
CA LYS A 85 -2.05 20.80 -12.39
C LYS A 85 -0.89 21.74 -12.01
N ARG A 86 -0.30 22.35 -13.02
CA ARG A 86 0.69 23.43 -12.87
C ARG A 86 0.42 24.49 -13.92
N LYS A 87 0.19 25.74 -13.50
CA LYS A 87 -0.19 26.85 -14.39
C LYS A 87 -1.37 26.52 -15.30
N GLY A 88 -2.34 25.77 -14.77
CA GLY A 88 -3.53 25.33 -15.52
C GLY A 88 -3.33 24.07 -16.39
N GLU A 89 -2.11 23.62 -16.62
CA GLU A 89 -1.82 22.42 -17.42
C GLU A 89 -1.81 21.17 -16.55
N THR A 90 -2.39 20.07 -17.05
CA THR A 90 -2.31 18.77 -16.38
C THR A 90 -0.90 18.20 -16.53
N ILE A 91 -0.21 18.02 -15.41
CA ILE A 91 1.15 17.47 -15.36
C ILE A 91 1.19 16.00 -14.91
N GLY A 92 0.05 15.43 -14.54
CA GLY A 92 -0.08 14.02 -14.18
C GLY A 92 -1.31 13.72 -13.35
N TYR A 93 -1.34 12.48 -12.86
CA TYR A 93 -2.45 11.93 -12.11
C TYR A 93 -1.92 11.20 -10.88
N ALA A 94 -2.65 11.22 -9.77
CA ALA A 94 -2.32 10.42 -8.60
C ALA A 94 -3.51 9.54 -8.19
N ILE A 95 -3.23 8.40 -7.59
CA ILE A 95 -4.24 7.47 -7.10
C ILE A 95 -3.82 6.90 -5.75
N ILE A 96 -4.76 6.86 -4.81
CA ILE A 96 -4.60 6.16 -3.54
C ILE A 96 -5.00 4.70 -3.74
N CYS A 97 -4.15 3.79 -3.27
CA CYS A 97 -4.37 2.35 -3.36
C CYS A 97 -4.10 1.69 -2.01
N GLU A 98 -4.71 0.52 -1.82
CA GLU A 98 -4.41 -0.35 -0.69
C GLU A 98 -4.00 -1.75 -1.16
N GLU A 99 -3.04 -2.35 -0.47
CA GLU A 99 -2.68 -3.75 -0.66
C GLU A 99 -2.35 -4.39 0.69
N ILE A 100 -2.74 -5.65 0.88
CA ILE A 100 -2.42 -6.38 2.11
C ILE A 100 -0.90 -6.63 2.15
N GLY A 101 -0.26 -6.17 3.22
CA GLY A 101 1.10 -6.54 3.56
C GLY A 101 1.16 -7.99 4.04
N LYS A 102 1.42 -8.18 5.33
CA LYS A 102 1.34 -9.51 5.97
C LYS A 102 -0.07 -9.84 6.43
N TYR A 103 -0.73 -8.89 7.07
CA TYR A 103 -2.04 -9.06 7.72
C TYR A 103 -2.95 -7.85 7.55
N ARG A 104 -2.40 -6.66 7.30
CA ARG A 104 -3.16 -5.40 7.25
C ARG A 104 -2.86 -4.65 5.95
N PRO A 105 -3.81 -3.81 5.47
CA PRO A 105 -3.58 -3.00 4.29
C PRO A 105 -2.51 -1.95 4.56
N ILE A 106 -1.63 -1.78 3.58
CA ILE A 106 -0.74 -0.63 3.43
C ILE A 106 -1.47 0.34 2.50
N THR A 107 -1.68 1.58 2.97
CA THR A 107 -2.29 2.65 2.15
C THR A 107 -1.18 3.52 1.60
N PHE A 108 -1.17 3.74 0.29
CA PHE A 108 -0.13 4.51 -0.39
C PHE A 108 -0.71 5.24 -1.60
N ILE A 109 -0.04 6.32 -1.99
CA ILE A 109 -0.36 7.09 -3.18
C ILE A 109 0.71 6.86 -4.25
N VAL A 110 0.26 6.73 -5.50
CA VAL A 110 1.12 6.60 -6.68
C VAL A 110 0.84 7.77 -7.60
N GLY A 111 1.87 8.57 -7.89
CA GLY A 111 1.83 9.57 -8.95
C GLY A 111 2.21 8.94 -10.28
N VAL A 112 1.48 9.27 -11.34
CA VAL A 112 1.63 8.74 -12.69
C VAL A 112 1.66 9.91 -13.67
N THR A 113 2.69 9.95 -14.51
CA THR A 113 2.87 10.96 -15.55
C THR A 113 1.87 10.77 -16.70
N PRO A 114 1.63 11.79 -17.55
CA PRO A 114 0.72 11.68 -18.70
C PRO A 114 1.09 10.60 -19.71
N ASP A 115 2.37 10.20 -19.79
CA ASP A 115 2.84 9.07 -20.62
C ASP A 115 2.70 7.70 -19.93
N GLY A 116 2.05 7.63 -18.76
CA GLY A 116 1.71 6.38 -18.09
C GLY A 116 2.87 5.73 -17.34
N ARG A 117 3.78 6.54 -16.79
CA ARG A 117 4.93 6.08 -16.00
C ARG A 117 4.81 6.55 -14.56
N VAL A 118 5.38 5.82 -13.63
CA VAL A 118 5.39 6.24 -12.21
C VAL A 118 6.24 7.50 -12.07
N LYS A 119 5.62 8.59 -11.61
CA LYS A 119 6.31 9.82 -11.20
C LYS A 119 6.99 9.64 -9.85
N ASP A 120 6.22 9.22 -8.85
CA ASP A 120 6.71 8.91 -7.49
C ASP A 120 5.69 8.07 -6.72
N VAL A 121 6.11 7.55 -5.57
CA VAL A 121 5.26 6.77 -4.65
C VAL A 121 5.49 7.28 -3.22
N ALA A 122 4.43 7.36 -2.43
CA ALA A 122 4.51 7.69 -1.00
C ALA A 122 3.58 6.80 -0.16
N ILE A 123 4.07 6.34 1.00
CA ILE A 123 3.25 5.60 1.97
C ILE A 123 2.43 6.60 2.79
N MET A 124 1.13 6.34 2.92
CA MET A 124 0.20 7.17 3.69
C MET A 124 -0.09 6.56 5.07
N MET A 125 -0.35 5.27 5.13
CA MET A 125 -0.67 4.57 6.38
C MET A 125 -0.11 3.16 6.39
N TYR A 126 0.53 2.79 7.50
CA TYR A 126 1.12 1.47 7.72
C TYR A 126 0.62 0.89 9.04
N ARG A 127 0.07 -0.32 9.01
CA ARG A 127 -0.73 -0.88 10.11
C ARG A 127 -0.13 -2.18 10.68
N GLU A 128 1.17 -2.36 10.50
CA GLU A 128 1.91 -3.53 10.99
C GLU A 128 3.11 -3.11 11.83
N SER A 129 3.55 -4.00 12.72
CA SER A 129 4.66 -3.73 13.65
C SER A 129 6.03 -3.70 12.97
N HIS A 130 6.18 -4.38 11.82
CA HIS A 130 7.44 -4.51 11.10
C HIS A 130 7.22 -4.26 9.60
N GLY A 131 8.26 -3.82 8.89
CA GLY A 131 8.24 -3.63 7.44
C GLY A 131 7.89 -2.20 6.99
N SER A 132 7.70 -1.26 7.93
CA SER A 132 7.42 0.16 7.63
C SER A 132 8.58 0.85 6.89
N GLU A 133 9.76 0.22 6.83
CA GLU A 133 10.94 0.66 6.09
C GLU A 133 10.67 0.87 4.60
N VAL A 134 9.63 0.24 4.05
CA VAL A 134 9.15 0.50 2.68
C VAL A 134 8.72 1.95 2.46
N ARG A 135 8.50 2.74 3.52
CA ARG A 135 8.20 4.18 3.42
C ARG A 135 9.39 5.04 3.02
N TYR A 136 10.62 4.52 3.17
CA TYR A 136 11.80 5.33 2.95
C TYR A 136 11.95 5.69 1.47
N ARG A 137 12.21 6.98 1.20
CA ARG A 137 12.38 7.52 -0.16
C ARG A 137 13.43 6.74 -0.95
N GLY A 138 14.49 6.25 -0.31
CA GLY A 138 15.51 5.42 -0.94
C GLY A 138 14.95 4.17 -1.62
N PHE A 139 14.04 3.46 -0.94
CA PHE A 139 13.37 2.28 -1.46
C PHE A 139 12.34 2.65 -2.53
N LEU A 140 11.48 3.63 -2.27
CA LEU A 140 10.37 4.00 -3.17
C LEU A 140 10.83 4.55 -4.52
N ARG A 141 12.03 5.15 -4.59
CA ARG A 141 12.63 5.63 -5.85
C ARG A 141 12.79 4.52 -6.90
N GLN A 142 12.84 3.25 -6.50
CA GLN A 142 12.94 2.12 -7.43
C GLN A 142 11.73 2.00 -8.36
N PHE A 143 10.57 2.55 -7.99
CA PHE A 143 9.38 2.52 -8.83
C PHE A 143 9.37 3.59 -9.92
N ARG A 144 10.15 4.67 -9.76
CA ARG A 144 10.13 5.82 -10.68
C ARG A 144 10.45 5.39 -12.11
N ASN A 145 9.76 6.02 -13.06
CA ASN A 145 9.90 5.81 -14.49
C ASN A 145 9.47 4.42 -15.02
N LYS A 146 9.01 3.51 -14.14
CA LYS A 146 8.40 2.24 -14.55
C LYS A 146 6.99 2.44 -15.11
N SER A 147 6.62 1.64 -16.08
CA SER A 147 5.31 1.60 -16.74
C SER A 147 4.71 0.19 -16.67
N LEU A 148 3.50 0.00 -17.22
CA LEU A 148 2.88 -1.33 -17.34
C LEU A 148 3.70 -2.30 -18.21
N LYS A 149 4.52 -1.76 -19.14
CA LYS A 149 5.40 -2.53 -20.02
C LYS A 149 6.64 -3.04 -19.28
N ASP A 150 7.02 -2.37 -18.19
CA ASP A 150 8.18 -2.74 -17.41
C ASP A 150 7.83 -3.84 -16.39
N PRO A 151 8.78 -4.73 -16.09
CA PRO A 151 8.62 -5.66 -15.00
C PRO A 151 8.74 -4.93 -13.64
N ILE A 152 7.84 -5.27 -12.72
CA ILE A 152 7.81 -4.76 -11.33
C ILE A 152 7.73 -5.97 -10.40
N ARG A 153 8.77 -6.81 -10.40
CA ARG A 153 8.80 -8.05 -9.62
C ARG A 153 9.76 -7.88 -8.46
N GLN A 154 9.31 -8.26 -7.27
CA GLN A 154 10.16 -8.37 -6.10
C GLN A 154 11.34 -9.31 -6.36
N TYR A 155 12.50 -9.01 -5.76
CA TYR A 155 13.77 -9.76 -5.90
C TYR A 155 14.38 -9.76 -7.29
N LYS A 156 13.72 -9.16 -8.29
CA LYS A 156 14.26 -9.01 -9.66
C LYS A 156 14.40 -7.54 -10.01
N ASP A 157 13.27 -6.84 -10.07
CA ASP A 157 13.21 -5.45 -10.54
C ASP A 157 13.11 -4.45 -9.39
N ILE A 158 12.68 -4.92 -8.21
CA ILE A 158 12.58 -4.17 -6.96
C ILE A 158 13.40 -4.90 -5.90
N LYS A 159 14.45 -4.25 -5.39
CA LYS A 159 15.27 -4.76 -4.30
C LYS A 159 14.40 -4.93 -3.06
N ASN A 160 14.57 -6.05 -2.38
CA ASN A 160 13.84 -6.33 -1.16
C ASN A 160 14.41 -5.56 0.05
N ILE A 161 13.61 -5.43 1.09
CA ILE A 161 14.06 -5.03 2.42
C ILE A 161 13.93 -6.24 3.34
N SER A 162 15.01 -6.60 4.04
CA SER A 162 15.02 -7.69 5.01
C SER A 162 13.92 -7.48 6.06
N GLY A 163 13.11 -8.51 6.31
CA GLY A 163 11.98 -8.42 7.23
C GLY A 163 10.71 -7.75 6.68
N ALA A 164 10.75 -7.17 5.48
CA ALA A 164 9.60 -6.49 4.85
C ALA A 164 9.14 -7.14 3.54
N THR A 165 9.44 -8.42 3.34
CA THR A 165 9.18 -9.14 2.08
C THR A 165 7.72 -9.02 1.63
N LEU A 166 6.75 -9.20 2.52
CA LEU A 166 5.34 -9.13 2.14
C LEU A 166 4.92 -7.70 1.80
N SER A 167 5.44 -6.70 2.50
CA SER A 167 5.21 -5.28 2.22
C SER A 167 5.78 -4.84 0.88
N VAL A 168 6.98 -5.32 0.51
CA VAL A 168 7.59 -5.05 -0.81
C VAL A 168 6.78 -5.70 -1.93
N ARG A 169 6.28 -6.94 -1.71
CA ARG A 169 5.39 -7.60 -2.66
C ARG A 169 4.09 -6.81 -2.84
N ALA A 170 3.45 -6.42 -1.74
CA ALA A 170 2.22 -5.65 -1.73
C ALA A 170 2.37 -4.35 -2.53
N LEU A 171 3.43 -3.58 -2.28
CA LEU A 171 3.69 -2.35 -3.04
C LEU A 171 3.97 -2.60 -4.51
N SER A 172 4.70 -3.66 -4.85
CA SER A 172 4.98 -3.99 -6.26
C SER A 172 3.71 -4.31 -7.04
N VAL A 173 2.80 -5.06 -6.42
CA VAL A 173 1.48 -5.39 -6.96
C VAL A 173 0.61 -4.13 -7.04
N GLY A 174 0.57 -3.36 -5.96
CA GLY A 174 -0.21 -2.14 -5.82
C GLY A 174 0.18 -1.03 -6.80
N VAL A 175 1.47 -0.84 -7.07
CA VAL A 175 1.96 0.11 -8.08
C VAL A 175 1.52 -0.32 -9.49
N ARG A 176 1.53 -1.61 -9.80
CA ARG A 176 0.96 -2.09 -11.08
C ARG A 176 -0.55 -1.86 -11.16
N LYS A 177 -1.28 -2.08 -10.05
CA LYS A 177 -2.71 -1.76 -9.95
C LYS A 177 -2.96 -0.28 -10.24
N ALA A 178 -2.22 0.62 -9.57
CA ALA A 178 -2.32 2.06 -9.76
C ALA A 178 -2.10 2.48 -11.22
N LEU A 179 -1.04 1.98 -11.86
CA LEU A 179 -0.76 2.24 -13.27
C LEU A 179 -1.89 1.77 -14.19
N ALA A 180 -2.47 0.59 -13.93
CA ALA A 180 -3.56 0.04 -14.73
C ALA A 180 -4.85 0.86 -14.58
N ILE A 181 -5.21 1.25 -13.36
CA ILE A 181 -6.41 2.06 -13.12
C ILE A 181 -6.26 3.43 -13.76
N ILE A 182 -5.13 4.12 -13.54
CA ILE A 182 -4.87 5.42 -14.19
C ILE A 182 -4.91 5.30 -15.71
N ARG A 183 -4.35 4.22 -16.28
CA ARG A 183 -4.40 3.98 -17.73
C ARG A 183 -5.83 3.92 -18.25
N VAL A 184 -6.71 3.16 -17.59
CA VAL A 184 -8.12 3.01 -18.02
C VAL A 184 -8.90 4.30 -17.84
N VAL A 185 -8.69 5.00 -16.72
CA VAL A 185 -9.49 6.18 -16.35
C VAL A 185 -9.08 7.43 -17.13
N TYR A 186 -7.77 7.67 -17.31
CA TYR A 186 -7.27 8.96 -17.79
C TYR A 186 -6.48 8.92 -19.10
N LEU A 187 -5.85 7.79 -19.43
CA LEU A 187 -4.85 7.76 -20.50
C LEU A 187 -5.29 6.94 -21.73
N THR A 188 -6.40 6.22 -21.62
CA THR A 188 -7.03 5.59 -22.78
C THR A 188 -7.89 6.66 -23.43
N PRO A 189 -7.75 6.90 -24.75
CA PRO A 189 -8.68 7.77 -25.46
C PRO A 189 -10.08 7.23 -25.19
N GLN A 190 -10.94 8.04 -24.58
CA GLN A 190 -12.36 7.71 -24.57
C GLN A 190 -12.74 7.78 -26.04
N THR A 191 -13.00 6.63 -26.67
CA THR A 191 -13.77 6.63 -27.90
C THR A 191 -15.04 7.39 -27.55
N SER A 192 -15.21 8.57 -28.14
CA SER A 192 -16.40 9.39 -28.00
C SER A 192 -17.59 8.47 -28.21
N ASP A 193 -18.30 8.19 -27.12
CA ASP A 193 -19.61 7.59 -27.22
C ASP A 193 -20.45 8.55 -28.08
N GLU A 194 -21.16 7.95 -29.02
CA GLU A 194 -21.94 8.64 -30.03
C GLU A 194 -22.98 9.58 -29.39
N ARG A 195 -23.39 10.55 -30.19
CA ARG A 195 -24.38 11.59 -29.92
C ARG A 195 -25.63 11.11 -29.19
#